data_AF-A0A4Q7KHT0-F1
#
_entry.id   AF-A0A4Q7KHT0-F1
#
_cell.length_a   1.000
_cell.length_b   1.000
_cell.length_c   1.000
_cell.angle_alpha   90.00
_cell.angle_beta   90.00
_cell.angle_gamma   90.00
#
_symmetry.space_group_name_H-M   'P 1'
#
loop_
_entity.id
_entity.type
_entity.pdbx_description
1 polymer ?
#
loop_
_entity_poly.entity_id
_entity_poly.type
_entity_poly.pdbx_seq_one_letter_code
_entity_poly.pdbx_strand_id
1 'polypeptide(L)'
;MDENSTATNQDGISRATLLRGAALSVAGAVGLGLAGQTPAGAAGRSEHPNVRLIRDYYAAYASGDLDALRRFFAQDITWTIPGHHPLAGVKKGTDEVLAFFAELGKAGFRAETIFLAADGDWVVDVHRGWSTTPEGLDTFWALAFRIRGRRIAEAINFPGDQHAADAFFWRSYPLAPLPDRLANPAS
;
A
#
# COMPACT_ATOMS: atom_id res chain seq x y z
N MET A 1 36.56 -7.05 37.08
CA MET A 1 35.58 -8.01 37.64
C MET A 1 34.40 -7.21 38.15
N ASP A 2 33.65 -6.50 37.31
CA ASP A 2 32.96 -6.84 36.04
C ASP A 2 31.46 -7.05 36.34
N GLU A 3 30.67 -6.11 35.80
CA GLU A 3 29.38 -6.26 35.10
C GLU A 3 28.25 -7.05 35.81
N ASN A 4 27.00 -6.60 35.88
CA ASN A 4 26.18 -6.17 34.75
C ASN A 4 24.86 -5.54 35.26
N SER A 5 24.70 -4.23 35.05
CA SER A 5 23.41 -3.55 35.15
C SER A 5 22.57 -3.89 33.93
N THR A 6 21.49 -4.66 34.10
CA THR A 6 20.50 -4.88 33.06
C THR A 6 19.63 -3.63 32.87
N ALA A 7 20.08 -2.73 32.01
CA ALA A 7 19.26 -1.69 31.43
C ALA A 7 18.30 -2.33 30.42
N THR A 8 17.03 -2.48 30.77
CA THR A 8 15.97 -2.76 29.81
C THR A 8 15.67 -1.47 29.04
N ASN A 9 16.25 -1.38 27.84
CA ASN A 9 15.89 -0.39 26.82
C ASN A 9 14.48 -0.70 26.29
N GLN A 10 13.47 0.06 26.72
CA GLN A 10 12.11 0.02 26.17
C GLN A 10 11.80 1.33 25.43
N ASP A 11 12.51 1.57 24.32
CA ASP A 11 12.08 2.56 23.32
C ASP A 11 11.42 1.85 22.12
N GLY A 12 10.37 1.08 22.43
CA GLY A 12 9.43 0.59 21.43
C GLY A 12 8.44 1.69 21.09
N ILE A 13 8.55 2.31 19.92
CA ILE A 13 7.57 3.27 19.42
C ILE A 13 6.19 2.58 19.37
N SER A 14 5.30 2.96 20.27
CA SER A 14 3.94 2.44 20.34
C SER A 14 3.12 2.86 19.11
N ARG A 15 2.36 1.92 18.55
CA ARG A 15 1.48 2.06 17.37
C ARG A 15 0.42 3.18 17.53
N ALA A 16 0.24 3.71 18.74
CA ALA A 16 -0.71 4.78 19.07
C ALA A 16 -0.23 6.20 18.71
N THR A 17 1.07 6.42 18.43
CA THR A 17 1.62 7.78 18.27
C THR A 17 1.36 8.40 16.88
N LEU A 18 0.91 7.61 15.89
CA LEU A 18 0.70 8.09 14.52
C LEU A 18 -0.63 8.83 14.27
N LEU A 19 -1.50 9.01 15.28
CA LEU A 19 -2.88 9.50 15.09
C LEU A 19 -3.18 10.84 15.79
N ARG A 20 -2.28 11.82 15.69
CA ARG A 20 -2.60 13.22 16.05
C ARG A 20 -2.11 14.17 14.97
N GLY A 21 -2.91 14.37 13.93
CA GLY A 21 -2.57 15.37 12.91
C GLY A 21 -3.51 15.52 11.73
N ALA A 22 -4.83 15.42 11.89
CA ALA A 22 -5.80 16.00 10.93
C ALA A 22 -7.23 15.95 11.48
N ALA A 23 -7.60 16.92 12.32
CA ALA A 23 -9.00 17.26 12.56
C ALA A 23 -9.07 18.73 12.94
N LEU A 24 -9.63 19.57 12.07
CA LEU A 24 -10.25 20.84 12.44
C LEU A 24 -11.26 21.22 11.36
N SER A 25 -12.52 20.96 11.68
CA SER A 25 -13.71 21.46 11.02
C SER A 25 -13.92 22.94 11.37
N VAL A 26 -14.45 23.72 10.44
CA VAL A 26 -14.69 25.17 10.56
C VAL A 26 -15.89 25.50 11.45
N ALA A 27 -15.71 26.39 12.43
CA ALA A 27 -16.72 27.34 12.94
C ALA A 27 -16.03 28.47 13.74
N GLY A 28 -16.34 29.74 13.44
CA GLY A 28 -15.50 30.90 13.77
C GLY A 28 -15.76 31.64 15.08
N ALA A 29 -14.85 32.56 15.41
CA ALA A 29 -15.07 33.80 16.15
C ALA A 29 -13.87 34.75 15.99
N VAL A 30 -14.15 36.05 15.96
CA VAL A 30 -13.28 37.21 15.67
C VAL A 30 -12.43 37.60 16.89
N GLY A 31 -11.16 38.04 16.69
CA GLY A 31 -10.43 38.79 17.73
C GLY A 31 -8.92 39.01 17.51
N LEU A 32 -8.58 40.19 17.00
CA LEU A 32 -7.39 41.04 17.23
C LEU A 32 -5.96 40.49 17.01
N GLY A 33 -5.23 41.19 16.13
CA GLY A 33 -3.88 40.88 15.73
C GLY A 33 -2.80 41.18 16.77
N LEU A 34 -1.79 40.32 16.76
CA LEU A 34 -0.40 40.66 17.06
C LEU A 34 0.45 40.08 15.94
N ALA A 35 1.23 40.96 15.30
CA ALA A 35 2.22 40.62 14.29
C ALA A 35 3.28 39.70 14.91
N GLY A 36 3.16 38.41 14.63
CA GLY A 36 4.16 37.38 14.91
C GLY A 36 4.70 36.87 13.58
N GLN A 37 5.98 37.12 13.37
CA GLN A 37 6.80 36.72 12.22
C GLN A 37 6.38 35.35 11.64
N THR A 38 5.95 35.35 10.38
CA THR A 38 5.94 34.13 9.57
C THR A 38 7.38 33.66 9.43
N PRO A 39 7.74 32.42 9.80
CA PRO A 39 9.00 31.87 9.36
C PRO A 39 8.96 31.78 7.83
N ALA A 40 9.73 32.66 7.19
CA ALA A 40 10.07 32.57 5.78
C ALA A 40 10.90 31.30 5.57
N GLY A 41 10.23 30.19 5.23
CA GLY A 41 10.90 28.89 5.14
C GLY A 41 10.00 27.72 4.74
N ALA A 42 8.97 27.95 3.92
CA ALA A 42 8.29 26.86 3.21
C ALA A 42 7.89 27.33 1.81
N ALA A 43 8.86 27.88 1.06
CA ALA A 43 8.71 28.01 -0.39
C ALA A 43 8.48 26.60 -0.97
N GLY A 44 7.35 26.45 -1.65
CA GLY A 44 6.75 25.17 -1.98
C GLY A 44 7.68 24.24 -2.75
N ARG A 45 7.92 23.05 -2.17
CA ARG A 45 8.25 21.89 -2.99
C ARG A 45 6.99 21.52 -3.75
N SER A 46 6.99 21.71 -5.06
CA SER A 46 5.99 21.11 -5.93
C SER A 46 5.96 19.60 -5.64
N GLU A 47 4.76 19.04 -5.53
CA GLU A 47 4.60 17.60 -5.33
C GLU A 47 5.32 16.86 -6.46
N HIS A 48 6.15 15.88 -6.09
CA HIS A 48 6.87 15.08 -7.07
C HIS A 48 5.87 14.41 -8.02
N PRO A 49 6.05 14.48 -9.34
CA PRO A 49 5.04 14.03 -10.29
C PRO A 49 4.75 12.52 -10.13
N ASN A 50 5.70 11.71 -9.66
CA ASN A 50 5.46 10.29 -9.38
C ASN A 50 4.62 10.07 -8.11
N VAL A 51 4.72 10.94 -7.09
CA VAL A 51 3.81 10.89 -5.93
C VAL A 51 2.37 11.14 -6.36
N ARG A 52 2.15 12.15 -7.22
CA ARG A 52 0.82 12.40 -7.79
C ARG A 52 0.28 11.21 -8.58
N LEU A 53 1.13 10.57 -9.40
CA LEU A 53 0.73 9.39 -10.17
C LEU A 53 0.24 8.25 -9.25
N ILE A 54 0.96 7.96 -8.17
CA ILE A 54 0.56 6.92 -7.21
C ILE A 54 -0.68 7.32 -6.41
N ARG A 55 -0.84 8.61 -6.06
CA ARG A 55 -2.06 9.12 -5.43
C ARG A 55 -3.29 8.92 -6.32
N ASP A 56 -3.18 9.29 -7.59
CA ASP A 56 -4.25 9.12 -8.59
C ASP A 56 -4.55 7.63 -8.84
N TYR A 57 -3.52 6.78 -8.80
CA TYR A 57 -3.69 5.32 -8.85
C TYR A 57 -4.51 4.81 -7.66
N TYR A 58 -4.22 5.23 -6.43
CA TYR A 58 -5.00 4.85 -5.25
C TYR A 58 -6.44 5.35 -5.29
N ALA A 59 -6.67 6.56 -5.81
CA ALA A 59 -8.01 7.09 -6.03
C ALA A 59 -8.80 6.25 -7.03
N ALA A 60 -8.17 5.81 -8.12
CA ALA A 60 -8.78 4.89 -9.09
C ALA A 60 -8.99 3.50 -8.50
N TYR A 61 -8.06 2.99 -7.70
CA TYR A 61 -8.23 1.71 -7.00
C TYR A 61 -9.45 1.74 -6.06
N ALA A 62 -9.64 2.83 -5.33
CA ALA A 62 -10.75 3.00 -4.39
C ALA A 62 -12.13 3.05 -5.08
N SER A 63 -12.23 3.38 -6.38
CA SER A 63 -13.50 3.34 -7.10
C SER A 63 -13.94 1.94 -7.49
N GLY A 64 -13.02 0.95 -7.46
CA GLY A 64 -13.28 -0.41 -7.93
C GLY A 64 -13.33 -0.58 -9.46
N ASP A 65 -13.02 0.48 -10.22
CA ASP A 65 -12.94 0.44 -11.67
C ASP A 65 -11.57 -0.08 -12.12
N LEU A 66 -11.50 -1.38 -12.40
CA LEU A 66 -10.28 -2.05 -12.85
C LEU A 66 -9.80 -1.57 -14.22
N ASP A 67 -10.72 -1.18 -15.11
CA ASP A 67 -10.35 -0.68 -16.43
C ASP A 67 -9.67 0.70 -16.31
N ALA A 68 -10.12 1.54 -15.38
CA ALA A 68 -9.46 2.79 -15.06
C ALA A 68 -8.02 2.59 -14.54
N LEU A 69 -7.72 1.48 -13.87
CA LEU A 69 -6.36 1.16 -13.40
C LEU A 69 -5.38 0.89 -14.55
N ARG A 70 -5.85 0.35 -15.67
CA ARG A 70 -5.02 -0.03 -16.83
C ARG A 70 -4.13 1.11 -17.33
N ARG A 71 -4.61 2.36 -17.22
CA ARG A 71 -3.86 3.54 -17.67
C ARG A 71 -2.59 3.82 -16.86
N PHE A 72 -2.52 3.33 -15.63
CA PHE A 72 -1.38 3.57 -14.73
C PHE A 72 -0.24 2.59 -14.95
N PHE A 73 -0.46 1.45 -15.60
CA PHE A 73 0.53 0.40 -15.73
C PHE A 73 1.28 0.49 -17.06
N ALA A 74 2.58 0.20 -17.02
CA ALA A 74 3.35 -0.11 -18.21
C ALA A 74 2.87 -1.46 -18.78
N GLN A 75 2.98 -1.65 -20.09
CA GLN A 75 2.53 -2.91 -20.72
C GLN A 75 3.29 -4.12 -20.17
N ASP A 76 4.56 -3.93 -19.83
CA ASP A 76 5.48 -4.91 -19.27
C ASP A 76 5.62 -4.81 -17.74
N ILE A 77 4.60 -4.28 -17.04
CA ILE A 77 4.62 -4.18 -15.57
C ILE A 77 4.91 -5.52 -14.90
N THR A 78 5.69 -5.50 -13.83
CA THR A 78 5.79 -6.63 -12.88
C THR A 78 5.26 -6.24 -11.51
N TRP A 79 4.39 -7.07 -10.93
CA TRP A 79 3.87 -6.87 -9.57
C TRP A 79 4.23 -8.05 -8.69
N THR A 80 5.08 -7.83 -7.69
CA THR A 80 5.59 -8.88 -6.81
C THR A 80 4.81 -8.91 -5.50
N ILE A 81 4.09 -10.00 -5.25
CA ILE A 81 3.38 -10.26 -4.00
C ILE A 81 4.16 -11.33 -3.21
N PRO A 82 4.68 -11.01 -2.01
CA PRO A 82 5.43 -11.96 -1.20
C PRO A 82 4.52 -13.00 -0.54
N GLY A 83 5.13 -14.07 -0.03
CA GLY A 83 4.44 -15.11 0.72
C GLY A 83 4.19 -16.38 -0.07
N HIS A 84 3.48 -17.30 0.56
CA HIS A 84 3.20 -18.63 0.02
C HIS A 84 1.69 -18.90 -0.01
N HIS A 85 0.92 -17.99 -0.60
CA HIS A 85 -0.54 -18.08 -0.71
C HIS A 85 -1.01 -18.09 -2.17
N PRO A 86 -2.27 -18.44 -2.46
CA PRO A 86 -2.78 -18.61 -3.84
C PRO A 86 -2.65 -17.39 -4.76
N LEU A 87 -2.59 -16.18 -4.20
CA LEU A 87 -2.43 -14.94 -4.96
C LEU A 87 -0.98 -14.44 -5.01
N ALA A 88 -0.04 -15.08 -4.29
CA ALA A 88 1.36 -14.66 -4.22
C ALA A 88 2.10 -14.81 -5.56
N GLY A 89 3.37 -14.40 -5.58
CA GLY A 89 4.26 -14.49 -6.73
C GLY A 89 4.27 -13.23 -7.59
N VAL A 90 4.94 -13.32 -8.73
CA VAL A 90 5.10 -12.21 -9.67
C VAL A 90 4.00 -12.27 -10.72
N LYS A 91 3.20 -11.20 -10.81
CA LYS A 91 2.24 -10.97 -11.91
C LYS A 91 2.96 -10.21 -13.03
N LYS A 92 2.84 -10.68 -14.25
CA LYS A 92 3.55 -10.14 -15.42
C LYS A 92 2.57 -9.57 -16.44
N GLY A 93 2.81 -8.33 -16.82
CA GLY A 93 1.96 -7.60 -17.73
C GLY A 93 0.67 -7.13 -17.08
N THR A 94 -0.01 -6.21 -17.76
CA THR A 94 -1.18 -5.53 -17.22
C THR A 94 -2.33 -6.49 -16.88
N ASP A 95 -2.54 -7.52 -17.70
CA ASP A 95 -3.71 -8.39 -17.55
C ASP A 95 -3.62 -9.28 -16.30
N GLU A 96 -2.44 -9.83 -15.98
CA GLU A 96 -2.25 -10.59 -14.73
C GLU A 96 -2.35 -9.71 -13.49
N VAL A 97 -1.90 -8.45 -13.57
CA VAL A 97 -2.03 -7.48 -12.48
C VAL A 97 -3.49 -7.11 -12.24
N LEU A 98 -4.26 -6.88 -13.31
CA LEU A 98 -5.69 -6.61 -13.20
C LEU A 98 -6.48 -7.84 -12.71
N ALA A 99 -6.09 -9.05 -13.12
CA ALA A 99 -6.66 -10.28 -12.58
C ALA A 99 -6.41 -10.40 -11.07
N PHE A 100 -5.21 -10.08 -10.59
CA PHE A 100 -4.92 -10.01 -9.16
C PHE A 100 -5.81 -8.98 -8.43
N PHE A 101 -5.98 -7.77 -8.98
CA PHE A 101 -6.88 -6.77 -8.40
C PHE A 101 -8.35 -7.19 -8.41
N ALA A 102 -8.79 -7.91 -9.44
CA ALA A 102 -10.13 -8.49 -9.47
C ALA A 102 -10.34 -9.47 -8.31
N GLU A 103 -9.37 -10.33 -8.04
CA GLU A 103 -9.42 -11.21 -6.87
C GLU A 103 -9.46 -10.42 -5.56
N LEU A 104 -8.61 -9.40 -5.37
CA LEU A 104 -8.69 -8.53 -4.19
C LEU A 104 -10.05 -7.84 -4.03
N GLY A 105 -10.67 -7.44 -5.14
CA GLY A 105 -12.00 -6.87 -5.18
C GLY A 105 -13.07 -7.83 -4.63
N LYS A 106 -12.97 -9.13 -4.96
CA LYS A 106 -13.85 -10.17 -4.40
C LYS A 106 -13.68 -10.32 -2.88
N ALA A 107 -12.47 -10.12 -2.36
CA ALA A 107 -12.22 -10.10 -0.92
C ALA A 107 -12.68 -8.80 -0.22
N GLY A 108 -13.21 -7.85 -0.99
CA GLY A 108 -13.55 -6.52 -0.50
C GLY A 108 -12.32 -5.75 0.02
N PHE A 109 -11.14 -6.00 -0.54
CA PHE A 109 -9.92 -5.36 -0.06
C PHE A 109 -9.99 -3.84 -0.24
N ARG A 110 -9.57 -3.10 0.77
CA ARG A 110 -9.53 -1.63 0.83
C ARG A 110 -8.13 -1.18 1.21
N ALA A 111 -7.75 0.00 0.75
CA ALA A 111 -6.47 0.62 1.07
C ALA A 111 -6.68 2.10 1.41
N GLU A 112 -6.04 2.55 2.48
CA GLU A 112 -6.00 3.94 2.91
C GLU A 112 -4.53 4.38 2.97
N THR A 113 -4.13 5.25 2.04
CA THR A 113 -2.76 5.75 1.95
C THR A 113 -2.42 6.67 3.12
N ILE A 114 -1.33 6.40 3.81
CA ILE A 114 -0.85 7.15 4.99
C ILE A 114 0.32 8.05 4.60
N PHE A 115 1.25 7.52 3.80
CA PHE A 115 2.48 8.22 3.44
C PHE A 115 2.92 7.85 2.03
N LEU A 116 3.51 8.83 1.32
CA LEU A 116 4.14 8.66 0.01
C LEU A 116 5.43 9.48 -0.02
N ALA A 117 6.53 8.86 -0.46
CA ALA A 117 7.78 9.54 -0.75
C ALA A 117 8.34 9.09 -2.09
N ALA A 118 9.04 9.98 -2.79
CA ALA A 118 9.68 9.66 -4.05
C ALA A 118 11.16 10.04 -4.02
N ASP A 119 11.94 9.23 -4.73
CA ASP A 119 13.36 9.47 -5.04
C ASP A 119 13.64 8.98 -6.47
N GLY A 120 13.92 9.91 -7.37
CA GLY A 120 14.02 9.66 -8.80
C GLY A 120 12.79 8.94 -9.37
N ASP A 121 13.01 7.76 -9.93
CA ASP A 121 11.96 6.93 -10.52
C ASP A 121 11.18 6.10 -9.49
N TRP A 122 11.62 6.06 -8.23
CA TRP A 122 10.96 5.28 -7.19
C TRP A 122 9.94 6.10 -6.41
N VAL A 123 8.85 5.45 -6.03
CA VAL A 123 7.89 5.91 -5.01
C VAL A 123 7.72 4.81 -4.00
N VAL A 124 7.83 5.13 -2.72
CA VAL A 124 7.46 4.22 -1.62
C VAL A 124 6.21 4.76 -0.97
N ASP A 125 5.26 3.88 -0.68
CA ASP A 125 4.10 4.19 0.12
C ASP A 125 4.12 3.48 1.47
N VAL A 126 3.29 3.99 2.37
CA VAL A 126 2.76 3.24 3.51
C VAL A 126 1.26 3.43 3.50
N HIS A 127 0.50 2.34 3.63
CA HIS A 127 -0.95 2.37 3.69
C HIS A 127 -1.49 1.34 4.68
N ARG A 128 -2.68 1.59 5.23
CA ARG A 128 -3.48 0.56 5.91
C ARG A 128 -4.29 -0.18 4.87
N GLY A 129 -4.27 -1.51 4.91
CA GLY A 129 -5.04 -2.35 4.01
C GLY A 129 -5.87 -3.36 4.79
N TRP A 130 -7.15 -3.49 4.46
CA TRP A 130 -8.07 -4.41 5.15
C TRP A 130 -9.06 -5.08 4.21
N SER A 131 -9.60 -6.23 4.63
CA SER A 131 -10.64 -6.97 3.91
C SER A 131 -12.03 -6.74 4.52
N THR A 132 -13.07 -6.76 3.69
CA THR A 132 -14.46 -6.69 4.15
C THR A 132 -15.27 -7.95 3.85
N THR A 133 -14.75 -8.88 3.03
CA THR A 133 -15.51 -10.07 2.62
C THR A 133 -14.59 -11.26 2.31
N PRO A 134 -14.29 -12.16 3.27
CA PRO A 134 -14.60 -12.04 4.68
C PRO A 134 -13.74 -10.94 5.34
N GLU A 135 -14.23 -10.40 6.44
CA GLU A 135 -13.39 -9.62 7.35
C GLU A 135 -12.28 -10.50 7.95
N GLY A 136 -11.16 -9.89 8.35
CA GLY A 136 -10.13 -10.58 9.15
C GLY A 136 -8.68 -10.31 8.75
N LEU A 137 -8.44 -9.55 7.68
CA LEU A 137 -7.12 -8.95 7.43
C LEU A 137 -7.24 -7.44 7.62
N ASP A 138 -6.40 -6.86 8.47
CA ASP A 138 -6.26 -5.42 8.69
C ASP A 138 -4.84 -5.15 9.18
N THR A 139 -4.00 -4.62 8.30
CA THR A 139 -2.57 -4.44 8.58
C THR A 139 -2.01 -3.28 7.77
N PHE A 140 -0.80 -2.84 8.14
CA PHE A 140 -0.05 -1.89 7.33
C PHE A 140 0.70 -2.60 6.22
N TRP A 141 0.87 -1.89 5.12
CA TRP A 141 1.63 -2.32 3.95
C TRP A 141 2.56 -1.19 3.57
N ALA A 142 3.72 -1.56 3.02
CA ALA A 142 4.53 -0.67 2.23
C ALA A 142 4.68 -1.27 0.83
N LEU A 143 4.58 -0.45 -0.20
CA LEU A 143 4.86 -0.82 -1.58
C LEU A 143 5.97 0.06 -2.12
N ALA A 144 6.90 -0.56 -2.84
CA ALA A 144 7.88 0.15 -3.66
C ALA A 144 7.42 0.11 -5.12
N PHE A 145 7.26 1.28 -5.73
CA PHE A 145 6.87 1.44 -7.12
C PHE A 145 8.03 2.02 -7.93
N ARG A 146 8.40 1.40 -9.04
CA ARG A 146 9.29 2.00 -10.04
C ARG A 146 8.46 2.56 -11.18
N ILE A 147 8.62 3.85 -11.45
CA ILE A 147 7.90 4.57 -12.49
C ILE A 147 8.78 4.71 -13.73
N ARG A 148 8.20 4.45 -14.91
CA ARG A 148 8.84 4.67 -16.21
C ARG A 148 7.82 5.23 -17.19
N GLY A 149 8.15 6.33 -17.86
CA GLY A 149 7.23 6.92 -18.85
C GLY A 149 5.85 7.27 -18.28
N ARG A 150 5.81 7.79 -17.04
CA ARG A 150 4.57 8.15 -16.31
C ARG A 150 3.62 6.96 -16.05
N ARG A 151 4.18 5.75 -16.01
CA ARG A 151 3.46 4.51 -15.69
C ARG A 151 4.25 3.68 -14.68
N ILE A 152 3.56 2.88 -13.88
CA ILE A 152 4.14 1.92 -12.96
C ILE A 152 4.70 0.77 -13.81
N ALA A 153 6.02 0.61 -13.78
CA ALA A 153 6.71 -0.49 -14.44
C ALA A 153 6.99 -1.64 -13.46
N GLU A 154 7.07 -1.34 -12.17
CA GLU A 154 7.26 -2.36 -11.13
C GLU A 154 6.55 -1.94 -9.85
N ALA A 155 5.97 -2.91 -9.16
CA ALA A 155 5.46 -2.78 -7.81
C ALA A 155 5.89 -3.98 -6.97
N ILE A 156 6.32 -3.74 -5.73
CA ILE A 156 6.73 -4.78 -4.79
C ILE A 156 6.00 -4.55 -3.47
N ASN A 157 5.26 -5.55 -2.99
CA ASN A 157 4.52 -5.47 -1.74
C ASN A 157 5.39 -5.90 -0.55
N PHE A 158 5.22 -5.21 0.58
CA PHE A 158 5.80 -5.54 1.87
C PHE A 158 4.71 -5.45 2.96
N PRO A 159 4.06 -6.57 3.32
CA PRO A 159 3.12 -6.58 4.44
C PRO A 159 3.84 -6.34 5.77
N GLY A 160 3.21 -5.59 6.66
CA GLY A 160 3.64 -5.44 8.05
C GLY A 160 3.51 -6.73 8.86
N ASP A 161 2.68 -7.67 8.40
CA ASP A 161 2.59 -9.03 8.91
C ASP A 161 2.35 -10.01 7.74
N GLN A 162 3.44 -10.61 7.25
CA GLN A 162 3.38 -11.59 6.16
C GLN A 162 2.58 -12.83 6.54
N HIS A 163 2.68 -13.29 7.80
CA HIS A 163 2.01 -14.50 8.24
C HIS A 163 0.48 -14.30 8.28
N ALA A 164 0.02 -13.15 8.76
CA ALA A 164 -1.40 -12.79 8.73
C ALA A 164 -1.94 -12.68 7.28
N ALA A 165 -1.16 -12.09 6.37
CA ALA A 165 -1.52 -12.03 4.95
C ALA A 165 -1.65 -13.43 4.33
N ASP A 166 -0.65 -14.30 4.52
CA ASP A 166 -0.67 -15.68 4.02
C ASP A 166 -1.88 -16.45 4.55
N ALA A 167 -2.13 -16.38 5.86
CA ALA A 167 -3.25 -17.05 6.50
C ALA A 167 -4.60 -16.54 5.98
N PHE A 168 -4.74 -15.23 5.71
CA PHE A 168 -5.96 -14.68 5.14
C PHE A 168 -6.23 -15.19 3.72
N PHE A 169 -5.22 -15.12 2.85
CA PHE A 169 -5.39 -15.51 1.45
C PHE A 169 -5.60 -17.02 1.29
N TRP A 170 -5.01 -17.86 2.14
CA TRP A 170 -5.32 -19.29 2.13
C TRP A 170 -6.76 -19.61 2.49
N ARG A 171 -7.33 -18.92 3.50
CA ARG A 171 -8.73 -19.11 3.88
C ARG A 171 -9.70 -18.60 2.82
N SER A 172 -9.34 -17.50 2.15
CA SER A 172 -10.23 -16.81 1.21
C SER A 172 -10.22 -17.41 -0.20
N TYR A 173 -9.12 -18.07 -0.59
CA TYR A 173 -8.95 -18.62 -1.94
C TYR A 173 -8.59 -20.11 -1.87
N PRO A 174 -9.54 -20.99 -1.53
CA PRO A 174 -9.29 -22.42 -1.59
C PRO A 174 -8.94 -22.82 -3.02
N LEU A 175 -7.81 -23.51 -3.20
CA LEU A 175 -7.44 -24.07 -4.48
C LEU A 175 -8.40 -25.20 -4.87
N ALA A 176 -8.61 -25.42 -6.17
CA ALA A 176 -9.44 -26.51 -6.72
C ALA A 176 -9.05 -27.89 -6.15
N PRO A 177 -9.85 -28.96 -6.22
CA PRO A 177 -9.39 -30.29 -5.80
C PRO A 177 -8.16 -30.79 -6.59
N LEU A 178 -7.37 -31.72 -6.05
CA LEU A 178 -6.13 -32.21 -6.70
C LEU A 178 -6.30 -32.59 -8.19
N PRO A 179 -7.38 -33.29 -8.61
CA PRO A 179 -7.58 -33.61 -10.03
C PRO A 179 -7.59 -32.39 -10.96
N ASP A 180 -8.03 -31.23 -10.45
CA ASP A 180 -8.18 -30.00 -11.23
C ASP A 180 -7.03 -29.00 -11.00
N ARG A 181 -6.17 -29.23 -9.98
CA ARG A 181 -5.04 -28.34 -9.65
C ARG A 181 -3.87 -28.48 -10.61
N LEU A 182 -3.66 -29.67 -11.12
CA LEU A 182 -2.50 -29.98 -11.95
C LEU A 182 -2.82 -29.54 -13.38
N ALA A 183 -1.91 -28.79 -13.98
CA ALA A 183 -2.00 -28.54 -15.42
C ALA A 183 -2.11 -29.90 -16.13
N ASN A 184 -2.98 -29.97 -17.14
CA ASN A 184 -3.05 -31.14 -17.99
C ASN A 184 -1.62 -31.35 -18.54
N PRO A 185 -0.95 -32.49 -18.30
CA PRO A 185 0.39 -32.70 -18.84
C PRO A 185 0.26 -32.53 -20.35
N ALA A 186 1.04 -31.59 -20.91
CA ALA A 186 1.04 -31.31 -22.33
C ALA A 186 1.14 -32.65 -23.08
N SER A 187 0.14 -32.94 -23.92
CA SER A 187 0.14 -34.09 -24.82
C SER A 187 1.14 -33.87 -25.95
#